data_AF-A0A7V7PQG5-F1
#
_entry.id   AF-A0A7V7PQG5-F1
#
_cell.length_a   1.000
_cell.length_b   1.000
_cell.length_c   1.000
_cell.angle_alpha   90.00
_cell.angle_beta   90.00
_cell.angle_gamma   90.00
#
_symmetry.space_group_name_H-M   'P 1'
#
loop_
_entity.id
_entity.type
_entity.pdbx_description
1 polymer ?
#
loop_
_entity_poly.entity_id
_entity_poly.type
_entity_poly.pdbx_seq_one_letter_code
_entity_poly.pdbx_strand_id
1 'polypeptide(L)'
;MTNPRAAPVASSRRQLSIGVTVVFIAYLLGAYSGRYDAFPFPLLRAIGSTFTTKQPTRFTFDKLDILVSDDQKRPTSCPRQTDRTAVLLVMGQSNAANHGGQRFRSKHGDEVINFFGGKCFVAASPLLGADGITGEYWSELGNLLLDRGAVDRVILAPVAVSGSKVSRWTPSGDIHPRVVETVRELTTTGYRVTRTLWTQGEIDYVVGTGEEAYRDRFLQLVDSLRSEGVASPVYVSVTSKCLGESNGGTQTHLADNPVTRAQRSLPNAAPGIRAGVNTDELLGDDDRHDDCHFAATGEEKVARAWADLLAGDP
;
A
#
# COMPACT_ATOMS: atom_id res chain seq x y z
N MET A 1 10.83 29.75 -90.13
CA MET A 1 11.70 30.05 -88.96
C MET A 1 10.90 30.84 -87.95
N THR A 2 10.38 30.20 -86.91
CA THR A 2 9.96 30.85 -85.65
C THR A 2 9.95 29.77 -84.56
N ASN A 3 10.64 30.06 -83.46
CA ASN A 3 10.92 29.18 -82.33
C ASN A 3 9.86 29.39 -81.24
N PRO A 4 9.21 28.36 -80.64
CA PRO A 4 8.46 28.56 -79.41
C PRO A 4 9.39 28.38 -78.20
N ARG A 5 9.51 29.45 -77.42
CA ARG A 5 10.23 29.52 -76.14
C ARG A 5 9.76 28.44 -75.17
N ALA A 6 10.71 27.72 -74.58
CA ALA A 6 10.49 26.91 -73.38
C ALA A 6 10.10 27.84 -72.20
N ALA A 7 9.00 27.51 -71.52
CA ALA A 7 8.59 28.16 -70.27
C ALA A 7 9.52 27.74 -69.11
N PRO A 8 9.78 28.61 -68.11
CA PRO A 8 10.85 28.40 -67.14
C PRO A 8 10.45 27.40 -66.03
N VAL A 9 11.18 26.30 -65.91
CA VAL A 9 11.13 25.33 -64.77
C VAL A 9 11.87 25.88 -63.55
N ALA A 10 11.69 27.17 -63.24
CA ALA A 10 12.37 27.85 -62.13
C ALA A 10 11.42 28.17 -60.96
N SER A 11 10.10 28.17 -61.16
CA SER A 11 9.13 28.58 -60.12
C SER A 11 8.86 27.50 -59.07
N SER A 12 8.80 26.21 -59.44
CA SER A 12 8.37 25.15 -58.52
C SER A 12 9.41 24.80 -57.46
N ARG A 13 10.71 24.77 -57.81
CA ARG A 13 11.80 24.55 -56.84
C ARG A 13 11.90 25.68 -55.83
N ARG A 14 11.64 26.93 -56.26
CA ARG A 14 11.66 28.12 -55.40
C ARG A 14 10.49 28.13 -54.43
N GLN A 15 9.30 27.74 -54.89
CA GLN A 15 8.11 27.58 -54.03
C GLN A 15 8.27 26.45 -53.01
N LEU A 16 8.84 25.31 -53.42
CA LEU A 16 9.12 24.20 -52.51
C LEU A 16 10.16 24.58 -51.44
N SER A 17 11.23 25.29 -51.82
CA SER A 17 12.23 25.77 -50.85
C SER A 17 11.64 26.79 -49.86
N ILE A 18 10.77 27.69 -50.32
CA ILE A 18 10.09 28.65 -49.44
C ILE A 18 9.15 27.91 -48.47
N GLY A 19 8.41 26.90 -48.96
CA GLY A 19 7.53 26.09 -48.11
C GLY A 19 8.29 25.35 -47.00
N VAL A 20 9.40 24.71 -47.34
CA VAL A 20 10.26 24.02 -46.35
C VAL A 20 10.82 25.00 -45.32
N THR A 21 11.28 26.18 -45.75
CA THR A 21 11.79 27.21 -44.84
C THR A 21 10.70 27.72 -43.90
N VAL A 22 9.47 27.94 -44.38
CA VAL A 22 8.35 28.38 -43.53
C VAL A 22 8.00 27.34 -42.48
N VAL A 23 7.94 26.05 -42.85
CA VAL A 23 7.67 24.96 -41.89
C VAL A 23 8.78 24.85 -40.85
N PHE A 24 10.04 24.98 -41.26
CA PHE A 24 11.17 24.92 -40.34
C PHE A 24 11.18 26.10 -39.36
N ILE A 25 10.91 27.32 -39.83
CA ILE A 25 10.78 28.50 -38.97
C ILE A 25 9.59 28.34 -38.01
N ALA A 26 8.44 27.85 -38.49
CA ALA A 26 7.28 27.60 -37.64
C ALA A 26 7.57 26.55 -36.55
N TYR A 27 8.32 25.50 -36.87
CA TYR A 27 8.74 24.49 -35.90
C TYR A 27 9.68 25.08 -34.84
N LEU A 28 10.69 25.85 -35.25
CA LEU A 28 11.61 26.52 -34.31
C LEU A 28 10.90 27.54 -33.43
N LEU A 29 9.98 28.33 -33.99
CA LEU A 29 9.16 29.28 -33.24
C LEU A 29 8.23 28.55 -32.26
N GLY A 30 7.66 27.41 -32.66
CA GLY A 30 6.86 26.56 -31.78
C GLY A 30 7.69 25.99 -30.61
N ALA A 31 8.90 25.49 -30.89
CA ALA A 31 9.81 24.98 -29.87
C ALA A 31 10.29 26.09 -28.91
N TYR A 32 10.59 27.28 -29.44
CA TYR A 32 10.95 28.45 -28.64
C TYR A 32 9.77 28.93 -27.77
N SER A 33 8.59 29.09 -28.37
CA SER A 33 7.35 29.46 -27.68
C SER A 33 7.00 28.46 -26.58
N GLY A 34 7.23 27.15 -26.84
CA GLY A 34 7.10 26.08 -25.86
C GLY A 34 8.06 26.18 -24.68
N ARG A 35 9.35 26.42 -24.96
CA ARG A 35 10.42 26.48 -23.96
C ARG A 35 10.35 27.71 -23.06
N TYR A 36 9.96 28.85 -23.61
CA TYR A 36 9.97 30.14 -22.91
C TYR A 36 8.58 30.64 -22.50
N ASP A 37 7.55 29.80 -22.67
CA ASP A 37 6.15 30.11 -22.37
C ASP A 37 5.64 31.38 -23.08
N ALA A 38 6.16 31.66 -24.28
CA ALA A 38 5.80 32.83 -25.06
C ALA A 38 4.51 32.57 -25.87
N PHE A 39 3.79 33.63 -26.23
CA PHE A 39 2.59 33.53 -27.07
C PHE A 39 2.86 32.74 -28.38
N PRO A 40 1.97 31.82 -28.82
CA PRO A 40 0.64 31.51 -28.28
C PRO A 40 0.60 30.30 -27.31
N PHE A 41 1.74 29.76 -26.86
CA PHE A 41 1.79 28.51 -26.10
C PHE A 41 0.96 28.50 -24.80
N PRO A 42 0.94 29.56 -23.97
CA PRO A 42 0.07 29.60 -22.79
C PRO A 42 -1.42 29.47 -23.12
N LEU A 43 -1.88 30.09 -24.22
CA LEU A 43 -3.27 30.06 -24.66
C LEU A 43 -3.65 28.65 -25.17
N LEU A 44 -2.77 28.04 -25.96
CA LEU A 44 -2.97 26.67 -26.45
C LEU A 44 -2.99 25.65 -25.31
N ARG A 45 -2.13 25.84 -24.29
CA ARG A 45 -2.11 25.00 -23.07
C ARG A 45 -3.40 25.14 -22.26
N ALA A 46 -3.90 26.37 -22.08
CA ALA A 46 -5.14 26.63 -21.37
C ALA A 46 -6.37 26.01 -22.08
N ILE A 47 -6.43 26.13 -23.41
CA ILE A 47 -7.48 25.49 -24.22
C ILE A 47 -7.36 23.96 -24.13
N GLY A 48 -6.15 23.39 -24.26
CA GLY A 48 -5.89 21.96 -24.09
C GLY A 48 -6.32 21.42 -22.73
N SER A 49 -6.08 22.16 -21.64
CA SER A 49 -6.53 21.78 -20.29
C SER A 49 -8.05 21.85 -20.09
N THR A 50 -8.77 22.57 -20.95
CA THR A 50 -10.24 22.69 -20.88
C THR A 50 -10.94 21.48 -21.54
N PHE A 51 -10.25 20.79 -22.47
CA PHE A 51 -10.78 19.61 -23.16
C PHE A 51 -10.31 18.27 -22.58
N THR A 52 -9.39 18.27 -21.61
CA THR A 52 -9.08 17.08 -20.82
C THR A 52 -10.15 16.90 -19.74
N THR A 53 -11.24 16.22 -20.07
CA THR A 53 -12.03 15.55 -19.03
C THR A 53 -11.09 14.55 -18.36
N LYS A 54 -10.68 14.85 -17.12
CA LYS A 54 -9.85 13.95 -16.33
C LYS A 54 -10.69 12.69 -16.13
N GLN A 55 -10.38 11.62 -16.88
CA GLN A 55 -11.06 10.34 -16.69
C GLN A 55 -10.96 9.99 -15.20
N PRO A 56 -12.05 9.56 -14.56
CA PRO A 56 -11.97 9.10 -13.18
C PRO A 56 -10.90 8.00 -13.10
N THR A 57 -9.91 8.21 -12.24
CA THR A 57 -8.85 7.22 -12.01
C THR A 57 -9.48 6.03 -11.32
N ARG A 58 -9.12 4.80 -11.75
CA ARG A 58 -9.56 3.54 -11.12
C ARG A 58 -9.44 3.57 -9.59
N PHE A 59 -8.35 4.16 -9.10
CA PHE A 59 -8.03 4.28 -7.68
C PHE A 59 -8.23 5.71 -7.18
N THR A 60 -8.70 5.84 -5.93
CA THR A 60 -8.70 7.11 -5.18
C THR A 60 -7.95 6.91 -3.87
N PHE A 61 -7.14 7.90 -3.50
CA PHE A 61 -6.37 7.91 -2.26
C PHE A 61 -6.76 9.11 -1.41
N ASP A 62 -6.56 8.99 -0.10
CA ASP A 62 -6.69 10.13 0.82
C ASP A 62 -5.36 10.86 1.02
N LYS A 63 -5.29 11.72 2.04
CA LYS A 63 -4.10 12.53 2.35
C LYS A 63 -2.95 11.73 2.99
N LEU A 64 -3.21 10.51 3.45
CA LEU A 64 -2.21 9.57 3.97
C LEU A 64 -1.80 8.55 2.89
N ASP A 65 -2.18 8.79 1.63
CA ASP A 65 -2.02 7.88 0.49
C ASP A 65 -2.70 6.52 0.68
N ILE A 66 -3.67 6.41 1.60
CA ILE A 66 -4.46 5.20 1.81
C ILE A 66 -5.42 5.03 0.64
N LEU A 67 -5.50 3.83 0.08
CA LEU A 67 -6.47 3.48 -0.95
C LEU A 67 -7.88 3.46 -0.35
N VAL A 68 -8.72 4.42 -0.77
CA VAL A 68 -10.09 4.58 -0.26
C VAL A 68 -11.16 4.11 -1.24
N SER A 69 -10.82 3.95 -2.53
CA SER A 69 -11.70 3.34 -3.52
C SER A 69 -10.94 2.69 -4.67
N ASP A 70 -11.46 1.56 -5.16
CA ASP A 70 -11.10 0.91 -6.43
C ASP A 70 -12.40 0.53 -7.13
N ASP A 71 -12.59 0.93 -8.40
CA ASP A 71 -13.80 0.64 -9.19
C ASP A 71 -14.05 -0.86 -9.42
N GLN A 72 -13.03 -1.70 -9.19
CA GLN A 72 -13.14 -3.16 -9.28
C GLN A 72 -13.56 -3.83 -7.97
N LYS A 73 -13.74 -3.07 -6.87
CA LYS A 73 -14.17 -3.64 -5.58
C LYS A 73 -15.60 -4.15 -5.68
N ARG A 74 -15.80 -5.41 -5.27
CA ARG A 74 -17.12 -6.03 -5.23
C ARG A 74 -17.76 -5.82 -3.85
N PRO A 75 -18.73 -4.91 -3.69
CA PRO A 75 -19.39 -4.70 -2.41
C PRO A 75 -20.20 -5.95 -2.01
N THR A 76 -20.30 -6.18 -0.72
CA THR A 76 -21.17 -7.19 -0.11
C THR A 76 -21.79 -6.64 1.17
N SER A 77 -22.81 -7.31 1.71
CA SER A 77 -23.33 -6.95 3.03
C SER A 77 -22.27 -7.23 4.08
N CYS A 78 -22.19 -6.39 5.12
CA CYS A 78 -21.36 -6.71 6.27
C CYS A 78 -22.04 -7.83 7.08
N PRO A 79 -21.48 -9.05 7.10
CA PRO A 79 -22.12 -10.16 7.78
C PRO A 79 -22.02 -10.01 9.29
N ARG A 80 -23.01 -10.54 10.00
CA ARG A 80 -22.97 -10.62 11.46
C ARG A 80 -21.74 -11.40 11.94
N GLN A 81 -21.04 -10.86 12.92
CA GLN A 81 -19.96 -11.58 13.62
C GLN A 81 -20.53 -12.73 14.46
N THR A 82 -19.87 -13.87 14.38
CA THR A 82 -20.11 -15.05 15.24
C THR A 82 -18.83 -15.37 16.01
N ASP A 83 -18.88 -16.36 16.91
CA ASP A 83 -17.71 -16.83 17.64
C ASP A 83 -16.65 -17.47 16.72
N ARG A 84 -17.06 -17.89 15.50
CA ARG A 84 -16.17 -18.42 14.47
C ARG A 84 -15.77 -17.38 13.41
N THR A 85 -15.95 -16.09 13.69
CA THR A 85 -15.54 -15.01 12.78
C THR A 85 -14.25 -14.36 13.28
N ALA A 86 -13.17 -14.45 12.49
CA ALA A 86 -11.97 -13.65 12.71
C ALA A 86 -12.18 -12.23 12.19
N VAL A 87 -12.10 -11.24 13.07
CA VAL A 87 -11.96 -9.83 12.70
C VAL A 87 -10.50 -9.44 12.95
N LEU A 88 -9.77 -9.18 11.87
CA LEU A 88 -8.32 -8.93 11.87
C LEU A 88 -8.09 -7.44 11.61
N LEU A 89 -7.61 -6.73 12.64
CA LEU A 89 -7.08 -5.38 12.48
C LEU A 89 -5.63 -5.50 12.00
N VAL A 90 -5.40 -5.20 10.73
CA VAL A 90 -4.08 -5.33 10.09
C VAL A 90 -3.40 -3.98 10.12
N MET A 91 -2.19 -3.90 10.69
CA MET A 91 -1.48 -2.65 10.89
C MET A 91 -0.01 -2.76 10.51
N GLY A 92 0.55 -1.67 9.99
CA GLY A 92 1.98 -1.56 9.77
C GLY A 92 2.36 -0.76 8.53
N GLN A 93 3.54 -1.04 7.98
CA GLN A 93 4.07 -0.31 6.82
C GLN A 93 3.84 -1.07 5.50
N SER A 94 4.69 -0.85 4.50
CA SER A 94 4.53 -1.39 3.15
C SER A 94 4.35 -2.92 3.10
N ASN A 95 5.09 -3.68 3.92
CA ASN A 95 4.93 -5.13 4.04
C ASN A 95 3.66 -5.56 4.81
N ALA A 96 2.87 -4.63 5.32
CA ALA A 96 1.49 -4.86 5.78
C ALA A 96 0.45 -4.29 4.79
N ALA A 97 0.88 -3.47 3.82
CA ALA A 97 0.04 -2.77 2.87
C ALA A 97 0.04 -3.45 1.49
N ASN A 98 -0.40 -2.75 0.44
CA ASN A 98 -0.52 -3.30 -0.91
C ASN A 98 0.76 -3.12 -1.74
N HIS A 99 1.89 -3.59 -1.22
CA HIS A 99 3.21 -3.52 -1.87
C HIS A 99 3.81 -4.89 -2.22
N GLY A 100 3.05 -5.98 -1.97
CA GLY A 100 3.44 -7.33 -2.32
C GLY A 100 3.50 -7.56 -3.84
N GLY A 101 4.33 -8.53 -4.25
CA GLY A 101 4.54 -8.88 -5.66
C GLY A 101 3.38 -9.63 -6.29
N GLN A 102 2.52 -10.27 -5.50
CA GLN A 102 1.43 -11.14 -5.94
C GLN A 102 0.07 -10.64 -5.43
N ARG A 103 -0.88 -10.47 -6.36
CA ARG A 103 -2.27 -10.18 -5.98
C ARG A 103 -3.00 -11.46 -5.59
N PHE A 104 -3.72 -11.39 -4.48
CA PHE A 104 -4.57 -12.45 -3.99
C PHE A 104 -6.04 -12.01 -4.04
N ARG A 105 -6.94 -12.99 -3.92
CA ARG A 105 -8.37 -12.77 -3.79
C ARG A 105 -8.98 -13.88 -2.96
N SER A 106 -10.14 -13.60 -2.38
CA SER A 106 -10.95 -14.62 -1.73
C SER A 106 -11.25 -15.77 -2.70
N LYS A 107 -10.87 -16.99 -2.29
CA LYS A 107 -11.29 -18.25 -2.92
C LYS A 107 -12.66 -18.71 -2.40
N HIS A 108 -13.13 -18.09 -1.32
CA HIS A 108 -14.37 -18.43 -0.60
C HIS A 108 -15.44 -17.34 -0.72
N GLY A 109 -15.42 -16.55 -1.80
CA GLY A 109 -16.42 -15.52 -2.02
C GLY A 109 -16.45 -14.48 -0.88
N ASP A 110 -17.62 -14.24 -0.30
CA ASP A 110 -17.84 -13.28 0.78
C ASP A 110 -17.55 -13.82 2.19
N GLU A 111 -16.83 -14.94 2.31
CA GLU A 111 -16.30 -15.43 3.58
C GLU A 111 -14.94 -14.79 3.96
N VAL A 112 -14.21 -14.24 2.98
CA VAL A 112 -13.05 -13.37 3.21
C VAL A 112 -13.38 -11.96 2.73
N ILE A 113 -13.47 -11.03 3.66
CA ILE A 113 -14.00 -9.68 3.46
C ILE A 113 -12.92 -8.64 3.73
N ASN A 114 -12.86 -7.59 2.91
CA ASN A 114 -12.17 -6.35 3.19
C ASN A 114 -13.19 -5.35 3.76
N PHE A 115 -12.98 -4.95 5.01
CA PHE A 115 -13.75 -3.91 5.69
C PHE A 115 -13.05 -2.56 5.56
N PHE A 116 -13.78 -1.52 5.16
CA PHE A 116 -13.27 -0.16 5.08
C PHE A 116 -14.42 0.86 5.10
N GLY A 117 -14.33 1.92 5.91
CA GLY A 117 -15.30 3.02 5.89
C GLY A 117 -16.71 2.60 6.30
N GLY A 118 -16.83 1.65 7.23
CA GLY A 118 -18.11 1.04 7.62
C GLY A 118 -18.77 0.16 6.55
N LYS A 119 -18.03 -0.22 5.49
CA LYS A 119 -18.53 -1.04 4.37
C LYS A 119 -17.71 -2.30 4.19
N CYS A 120 -18.32 -3.30 3.56
CA CYS A 120 -17.71 -4.60 3.31
C CYS A 120 -17.61 -4.89 1.82
N PHE A 121 -16.48 -5.46 1.42
CA PHE A 121 -16.17 -5.85 0.05
C PHE A 121 -15.60 -7.25 0.07
N VAL A 122 -15.84 -8.05 -0.97
CA VAL A 122 -15.13 -9.32 -1.11
C VAL A 122 -13.63 -9.03 -1.22
N ALA A 123 -12.82 -9.70 -0.41
CA ALA A 123 -11.39 -9.47 -0.35
C ALA A 123 -10.73 -9.79 -1.70
N ALA A 124 -9.99 -8.82 -2.21
CA ALA A 124 -9.17 -8.91 -3.41
C ALA A 124 -8.15 -7.77 -3.36
N SER A 125 -6.88 -8.07 -3.62
CA SER A 125 -5.83 -7.08 -3.66
C SER A 125 -6.05 -6.10 -4.83
N PRO A 126 -5.70 -4.81 -4.66
CA PRO A 126 -5.23 -4.17 -3.42
C PRO A 126 -6.39 -3.97 -2.42
N LEU A 127 -6.17 -4.19 -1.13
CA LEU A 127 -7.16 -3.94 -0.07
C LEU A 127 -7.36 -2.43 0.16
N LEU A 128 -8.62 -2.02 0.34
CA LEU A 128 -8.95 -0.69 0.84
C LEU A 128 -8.53 -0.57 2.31
N GLY A 129 -8.10 0.62 2.72
CA GLY A 129 -7.58 0.89 4.07
C GLY A 129 -6.06 0.76 4.21
N ALA A 130 -5.39 0.30 3.16
CA ALA A 130 -3.94 0.30 3.05
C ALA A 130 -3.48 1.16 1.86
N ASP A 131 -2.28 1.71 1.91
CA ASP A 131 -1.66 2.33 0.75
C ASP A 131 -1.14 1.29 -0.26
N GLY A 132 -0.64 1.77 -1.41
CA GLY A 132 -0.19 0.93 -2.52
C GLY A 132 -1.33 0.39 -3.39
N ILE A 133 -0.96 -0.27 -4.49
CA ILE A 133 -1.92 -0.81 -5.48
C ILE A 133 -1.58 -2.23 -5.97
N THR A 134 -0.54 -2.87 -5.44
CA THR A 134 -0.11 -4.19 -5.90
C THR A 134 -0.81 -5.30 -5.12
N GLY A 135 -0.04 -6.25 -4.60
CA GLY A 135 -0.48 -7.41 -3.84
C GLY A 135 -0.41 -7.22 -2.33
N GLU A 136 -1.09 -8.10 -1.61
CA GLU A 136 -0.94 -8.28 -0.17
C GLU A 136 -1.33 -9.72 0.21
N TYR A 137 -0.71 -10.25 1.26
CA TYR A 137 -0.86 -11.65 1.67
C TYR A 137 -1.98 -11.91 2.68
N TRP A 138 -2.66 -10.88 3.19
CA TRP A 138 -3.75 -11.01 4.16
C TRP A 138 -5.00 -11.64 3.54
N SER A 139 -5.28 -11.37 2.25
CA SER A 139 -6.31 -12.12 1.52
C SER A 139 -6.01 -13.61 1.49
N GLU A 140 -4.75 -14.00 1.28
CA GLU A 140 -4.35 -15.41 1.31
C GLU A 140 -4.35 -16.00 2.71
N LEU A 141 -3.95 -15.24 3.73
CA LEU A 141 -4.16 -15.62 5.13
C LEU A 141 -5.64 -15.94 5.39
N GLY A 142 -6.55 -15.10 4.88
CA GLY A 142 -7.99 -15.31 4.99
C GLY A 142 -8.44 -16.65 4.38
N ASN A 143 -7.96 -16.95 3.17
CA ASN A 143 -8.22 -18.24 2.51
C ASN A 143 -7.71 -19.40 3.36
N LEU A 144 -6.45 -19.34 3.80
CA LEU A 144 -5.81 -20.42 4.56
C LEU A 144 -6.50 -20.69 5.89
N LEU A 145 -6.99 -19.66 6.58
CA LEU A 145 -7.73 -19.83 7.84
C LEU A 145 -9.06 -20.58 7.64
N LEU A 146 -9.75 -20.33 6.52
CA LEU A 146 -10.98 -21.04 6.15
C LEU A 146 -10.67 -22.48 5.69
N ASP A 147 -9.67 -22.66 4.83
CA ASP A 147 -9.24 -23.98 4.33
C ASP A 147 -8.86 -24.95 5.47
N ARG A 148 -8.34 -24.40 6.58
CA ARG A 148 -7.97 -25.17 7.78
C ARG A 148 -9.13 -25.40 8.74
N GLY A 149 -10.29 -24.80 8.49
CA GLY A 149 -11.43 -24.82 9.41
C GLY A 149 -11.17 -24.08 10.73
N ALA A 150 -10.17 -23.21 10.80
CA ALA A 150 -9.86 -22.44 12.02
C ALA A 150 -10.99 -21.45 12.35
N VAL A 151 -11.61 -20.88 11.31
CA VAL A 151 -12.75 -19.97 11.36
C VAL A 151 -13.66 -20.25 10.16
N ASP A 152 -14.87 -19.71 10.17
CA ASP A 152 -15.80 -19.80 9.02
C ASP A 152 -15.93 -18.47 8.28
N ARG A 153 -15.30 -17.41 8.81
CA ARG A 153 -15.28 -16.09 8.18
C ARG A 153 -14.10 -15.25 8.65
N VAL A 154 -13.55 -14.45 7.74
CA VAL A 154 -12.47 -13.50 7.99
C VAL A 154 -12.89 -12.10 7.52
N ILE A 155 -12.79 -11.13 8.42
CA ILE A 155 -12.94 -9.69 8.14
C ILE A 155 -11.56 -9.05 8.28
N LEU A 156 -11.01 -8.57 7.18
CA LEU A 156 -9.74 -7.84 7.10
C LEU A 156 -10.02 -6.34 7.17
N ALA A 157 -9.58 -5.69 8.23
CA ALA A 157 -9.65 -4.24 8.40
C ALA A 157 -8.23 -3.66 8.44
N PRO A 158 -7.63 -3.36 7.28
CA PRO A 158 -6.28 -2.84 7.24
C PRO A 158 -6.23 -1.33 7.53
N VAL A 159 -5.20 -0.93 8.25
CA VAL A 159 -4.66 0.42 8.35
C VAL A 159 -3.16 0.28 8.18
N ALA A 160 -2.66 0.42 6.95
CA ALA A 160 -1.25 0.23 6.65
C ALA A 160 -0.72 1.33 5.73
N VAL A 161 0.44 1.90 6.08
CA VAL A 161 1.01 3.08 5.41
C VAL A 161 2.52 2.89 5.25
N SER A 162 2.98 2.81 4.01
CA SER A 162 4.38 2.70 3.63
C SER A 162 5.25 3.81 4.22
N GLY A 163 6.51 3.47 4.49
CA GLY A 163 7.50 4.41 5.06
C GLY A 163 7.12 4.99 6.43
N SER A 164 6.13 4.43 7.12
CA SER A 164 5.70 4.94 8.42
C SER A 164 6.52 4.34 9.56
N LYS A 165 7.26 5.20 10.27
CA LYS A 165 7.92 4.83 11.53
C LYS A 165 6.90 4.68 12.66
N VAL A 166 7.22 3.88 13.68
CA VAL A 166 6.34 3.59 14.83
C VAL A 166 5.84 4.86 15.53
N SER A 167 6.60 5.96 15.51
CA SER A 167 6.18 7.24 16.10
C SER A 167 5.01 7.92 15.39
N ARG A 168 4.66 7.52 14.15
CA ARG A 168 3.47 8.02 13.44
C ARG A 168 2.19 7.31 13.90
N TRP A 169 2.34 6.20 14.62
CA TRP A 169 1.25 5.35 15.11
C TRP A 169 0.93 5.60 16.58
N THR A 170 1.72 6.38 17.30
CA THR A 170 1.43 6.80 18.68
C THR A 170 0.27 7.81 18.71
N PRO A 171 -0.38 8.07 19.86
CA PRO A 171 -1.48 9.05 19.96
C PRO A 171 -1.16 10.47 19.45
N SER A 172 0.12 10.85 19.42
CA SER A 172 0.61 12.12 18.88
C SER A 172 0.96 12.08 17.38
N GLY A 173 0.92 10.90 16.76
CA GLY A 173 1.26 10.66 15.37
C GLY A 173 0.10 10.92 14.41
N ASP A 174 0.43 11.14 13.14
CA ASP A 174 -0.52 11.52 12.10
C ASP A 174 -1.36 10.37 11.55
N ILE A 175 -0.93 9.12 11.71
CA ILE A 175 -1.68 7.92 11.29
C ILE A 175 -2.65 7.46 12.38
N HIS A 176 -2.32 7.70 13.66
CA HIS A 176 -3.12 7.23 14.80
C HIS A 176 -4.62 7.61 14.74
N PRO A 177 -5.02 8.82 14.31
CA PRO A 177 -6.44 9.14 14.14
C PRO A 177 -7.19 8.17 13.23
N ARG A 178 -6.54 7.65 12.17
CA ARG A 178 -7.13 6.66 11.26
C ARG A 178 -7.29 5.28 11.92
N VAL A 179 -6.37 4.90 12.80
CA VAL A 179 -6.49 3.67 13.60
C VAL A 179 -7.74 3.74 14.48
N VAL A 180 -7.89 4.84 15.22
CA VAL A 180 -9.05 5.10 16.08
C VAL A 180 -10.35 5.12 15.28
N GLU A 181 -10.37 5.80 14.14
CA GLU A 181 -11.52 5.84 13.22
C GLU A 181 -11.92 4.42 12.79
N THR A 182 -10.96 3.61 12.32
CA THR A 182 -11.22 2.24 11.86
C THR A 182 -11.79 1.35 12.97
N VAL A 183 -11.26 1.45 14.20
CA VAL A 183 -11.78 0.70 15.36
C VAL A 183 -13.21 1.11 15.69
N ARG A 184 -13.54 2.40 15.63
CA ARG A 184 -14.89 2.91 15.88
C ARG A 184 -15.88 2.52 14.80
N GLU A 185 -15.45 2.50 13.53
CA GLU A 185 -16.26 2.02 12.41
C GLU A 185 -16.60 0.53 12.56
N LEU A 186 -15.60 -0.30 12.90
CA LEU A 186 -15.79 -1.71 13.21
C LEU A 186 -16.83 -1.87 14.32
N THR A 187 -16.63 -1.17 15.43
CA THR A 187 -17.52 -1.23 16.62
C THR A 187 -18.95 -0.83 16.26
N THR A 188 -19.13 0.26 15.51
CA THR A 188 -20.43 0.77 15.08
C THR A 188 -21.14 -0.18 14.11
N THR A 189 -20.37 -0.94 13.32
CA THR A 189 -20.89 -2.00 12.43
C THR A 189 -21.17 -3.30 13.19
N GLY A 190 -20.93 -3.35 14.51
CA GLY A 190 -21.16 -4.52 15.36
C GLY A 190 -20.01 -5.54 15.36
N TYR A 191 -18.84 -5.16 14.85
CA TYR A 191 -17.63 -5.97 14.93
C TYR A 191 -16.82 -5.67 16.19
N ARG A 192 -16.27 -6.73 16.78
CA ARG A 192 -15.21 -6.70 17.78
C ARG A 192 -13.95 -7.29 17.15
N VAL A 193 -12.85 -6.56 17.21
CA VAL A 193 -11.54 -7.05 16.77
C VAL A 193 -11.18 -8.31 17.56
N THR A 194 -10.76 -9.35 16.85
CA THR A 194 -10.36 -10.65 17.44
C THR A 194 -8.86 -10.83 17.51
N ARG A 195 -8.12 -10.24 16.56
CA ARG A 195 -6.66 -10.18 16.54
C ARG A 195 -6.22 -8.86 15.92
N THR A 196 -5.16 -8.26 16.47
CA THR A 196 -4.44 -7.15 15.84
C THR A 196 -3.09 -7.65 15.36
N LEU A 197 -2.78 -7.46 14.08
CA LEU A 197 -1.56 -7.96 13.45
C LEU A 197 -0.67 -6.76 13.10
N TRP A 198 0.54 -6.70 13.67
CA TRP A 198 1.49 -5.62 13.45
C TRP A 198 2.70 -6.08 12.65
N THR A 199 2.91 -5.47 11.48
CA THR A 199 4.06 -5.73 10.61
C THR A 199 4.72 -4.39 10.21
N GLN A 200 5.62 -3.92 11.06
CA GLN A 200 6.38 -2.69 10.84
C GLN A 200 7.69 -2.73 11.63
N GLY A 201 8.73 -2.10 11.07
CA GLY A 201 10.00 -1.89 11.76
C GLY A 201 11.16 -1.56 10.82
N GLU A 202 11.01 -1.81 9.52
CA GLU A 202 12.07 -1.63 8.52
C GLU A 202 12.52 -0.17 8.45
N ILE A 203 11.58 0.78 8.41
CA ILE A 203 11.95 2.21 8.37
C ILE A 203 12.56 2.69 9.69
N ASP A 204 12.13 2.14 10.83
CA ASP A 204 12.72 2.46 12.13
C ASP A 204 14.16 1.96 12.24
N TYR A 205 14.45 0.80 11.64
CA TYR A 205 15.82 0.30 11.56
C TYR A 205 16.68 1.19 10.67
N VAL A 206 16.18 1.56 9.48
CA VAL A 206 16.83 2.48 8.54
C VAL A 206 17.21 3.81 9.19
N VAL A 207 16.27 4.44 9.92
CA VAL A 207 16.50 5.77 10.51
C VAL A 207 17.19 5.72 11.88
N GLY A 208 17.57 4.53 12.35
CA GLY A 208 18.33 4.36 13.60
C GLY A 208 17.51 4.55 14.87
N THR A 209 16.22 4.19 14.87
CA THR A 209 15.42 4.20 16.09
C THR A 209 16.00 3.23 17.12
N GLY A 210 16.25 3.73 18.34
CA GLY A 210 16.74 2.92 19.46
C GLY A 210 15.68 1.94 19.99
N GLU A 211 16.15 0.87 20.62
CA GLU A 211 15.33 -0.24 21.14
C GLU A 211 14.24 0.23 22.12
N GLU A 212 14.63 0.98 23.15
CA GLU A 212 13.70 1.53 24.14
C GLU A 212 12.67 2.47 23.49
N ALA A 213 13.13 3.35 22.60
CA ALA A 213 12.26 4.30 21.91
C ALA A 213 11.24 3.59 21.00
N TYR A 214 11.62 2.50 20.32
CA TYR A 214 10.69 1.69 19.55
C TYR A 214 9.66 1.02 20.47
N ARG A 215 10.14 0.34 21.53
CA ARG A 215 9.31 -0.37 22.50
C ARG A 215 8.27 0.55 23.13
N ASP A 216 8.69 1.70 23.64
CA ASP A 216 7.80 2.62 24.36
C ASP A 216 6.73 3.22 23.44
N ARG A 217 7.08 3.53 22.19
CA ARG A 217 6.12 4.01 21.19
C ARG A 217 5.12 2.92 20.78
N PHE A 218 5.58 1.68 20.62
CA PHE A 218 4.68 0.57 20.36
C PHE A 218 3.72 0.33 21.54
N LEU A 219 4.21 0.41 22.78
CA LEU A 219 3.36 0.27 23.96
C LEU A 219 2.32 1.40 24.06
N GLN A 220 2.68 2.65 23.72
CA GLN A 220 1.70 3.75 23.64
C GLN A 220 0.59 3.48 22.61
N LEU A 221 0.93 2.87 21.46
CA LEU A 221 -0.06 2.44 20.48
C LEU A 221 -0.99 1.37 21.07
N VAL A 222 -0.43 0.34 21.72
CA VAL A 222 -1.21 -0.73 22.36
C VAL A 222 -2.14 -0.16 23.43
N ASP A 223 -1.64 0.70 24.32
CA ASP A 223 -2.44 1.34 25.36
C ASP A 223 -3.61 2.14 24.76
N SER A 224 -3.37 2.83 23.65
CA SER A 224 -4.43 3.53 22.95
C SER A 224 -5.48 2.58 22.34
N LEU A 225 -5.05 1.47 21.73
CA LEU A 225 -5.99 0.45 21.25
C LEU A 225 -6.86 -0.10 22.39
N ARG A 226 -6.27 -0.33 23.58
CA ARG A 226 -7.01 -0.73 24.79
C ARG A 226 -8.02 0.33 25.21
N SER A 227 -7.65 1.61 25.15
CA SER A 227 -8.57 2.72 25.48
C SER A 227 -9.77 2.83 24.53
N GLU A 228 -9.61 2.40 23.28
CA GLU A 228 -10.70 2.29 22.28
C GLU A 228 -11.47 0.94 22.38
N GLY A 229 -11.20 0.12 23.41
CA GLY A 229 -11.93 -1.12 23.67
C GLY A 229 -11.43 -2.34 22.89
N VAL A 230 -10.31 -2.25 22.19
CA VAL A 230 -9.69 -3.41 21.53
C VAL A 230 -9.02 -4.27 22.60
N ALA A 231 -9.72 -5.29 23.11
CA ALA A 231 -9.20 -6.21 24.12
C ALA A 231 -8.46 -7.42 23.52
N SER A 232 -8.48 -7.59 22.21
CA SER A 232 -7.86 -8.73 21.51
C SER A 232 -6.34 -8.75 21.64
N PRO A 233 -5.71 -9.93 21.50
CA PRO A 233 -4.26 -10.03 21.41
C PRO A 233 -3.69 -9.17 20.27
N VAL A 234 -2.55 -8.53 20.55
CA VAL A 234 -1.75 -7.81 19.55
C VAL A 234 -0.53 -8.65 19.22
N TYR A 235 -0.42 -9.11 17.98
CA TYR A 235 0.71 -9.89 17.50
C TYR A 235 1.74 -8.96 16.89
N VAL A 236 2.95 -8.96 17.44
CA VAL A 236 4.08 -8.15 16.96
C VAL A 236 5.01 -9.00 16.12
N SER A 237 5.10 -8.72 14.83
CA SER A 237 6.08 -9.37 13.95
C SER A 237 7.50 -8.93 14.29
N VAL A 238 8.46 -9.81 14.05
CA VAL A 238 9.86 -9.40 13.91
C VAL A 238 10.09 -9.11 12.43
N THR A 239 10.23 -7.83 12.08
CA THR A 239 10.42 -7.35 10.71
C THR A 239 11.25 -6.07 10.74
N SER A 240 12.41 -6.11 10.09
CA SER A 240 13.30 -4.94 9.99
C SER A 240 14.13 -4.93 8.70
N LYS A 241 14.14 -6.02 7.93
CA LYS A 241 14.92 -6.14 6.69
C LYS A 241 14.29 -5.35 5.54
N CYS A 242 15.00 -4.31 5.08
CA CYS A 242 14.79 -3.60 3.82
C CYS A 242 16.15 -3.15 3.30
N LEU A 243 16.61 -3.73 2.19
CA LEU A 243 17.96 -3.53 1.67
C LEU A 243 17.99 -2.60 0.45
N GLY A 244 16.92 -2.54 -0.33
CA GLY A 244 16.85 -1.71 -1.54
C GLY A 244 17.02 -0.23 -1.24
N GLU A 245 18.09 0.40 -1.75
CA GLU A 245 18.38 1.82 -1.53
C GLU A 245 17.26 2.72 -2.08
N SER A 246 16.62 2.33 -3.19
CA SER A 246 15.43 3.01 -3.74
C SER A 246 14.24 3.03 -2.78
N ASN A 247 14.22 2.10 -1.81
CA ASN A 247 13.22 1.99 -0.75
C ASN A 247 13.70 2.62 0.58
N GLY A 248 14.83 3.33 0.56
CA GLY A 248 15.49 3.87 1.74
C GLY A 248 16.22 2.81 2.58
N GLY A 249 16.49 1.63 2.03
CA GLY A 249 17.12 0.52 2.76
C GLY A 249 18.59 0.77 3.14
N THR A 250 19.14 -0.12 3.97
CA THR A 250 20.49 0.00 4.54
C THR A 250 21.60 -0.67 3.70
N GLN A 251 21.27 -1.23 2.52
CA GLN A 251 22.10 -2.10 1.66
C GLN A 251 22.61 -3.41 2.31
N THR A 252 22.80 -3.41 3.63
CA THR A 252 23.15 -4.55 4.48
C THR A 252 22.22 -4.58 5.68
N HIS A 253 21.92 -5.75 6.22
CA HIS A 253 21.02 -5.90 7.37
C HIS A 253 21.70 -6.69 8.47
N LEU A 254 21.54 -6.21 9.71
CA LEU A 254 21.94 -6.93 10.92
C LEU A 254 20.70 -7.54 11.56
N ALA A 255 20.68 -8.87 11.68
CA ALA A 255 19.56 -9.59 12.27
C ALA A 255 19.30 -9.19 13.73
N ASP A 256 20.36 -9.01 14.52
CA ASP A 256 20.29 -8.42 15.85
C ASP A 256 20.51 -6.90 15.77
N ASN A 257 19.40 -6.16 15.75
CA ASN A 257 19.39 -4.72 15.74
C ASN A 257 18.43 -4.17 16.80
N PRO A 258 18.51 -2.87 17.14
CA PRO A 258 17.66 -2.30 18.20
C PRO A 258 16.16 -2.53 18.00
N VAL A 259 15.67 -2.52 16.75
CA VAL A 259 14.25 -2.73 16.45
C VAL A 259 13.85 -4.20 16.65
N THR A 260 14.65 -5.16 16.17
CA THR A 260 14.35 -6.60 16.35
C THR A 260 14.44 -7.02 17.80
N ARG A 261 15.37 -6.46 18.58
CA ARG A 261 15.42 -6.68 20.04
C ARG A 261 14.17 -6.14 20.73
N ALA A 262 13.72 -4.94 20.37
CA ALA A 262 12.47 -4.40 20.89
C ALA A 262 11.28 -5.31 20.55
N GLN A 263 11.11 -5.68 19.27
CA GLN A 263 10.06 -6.58 18.79
C GLN A 263 10.06 -7.93 19.52
N ARG A 264 11.23 -8.53 19.77
CA ARG A 264 11.36 -9.80 20.52
C ARG A 264 11.09 -9.65 22.03
N SER A 265 11.29 -8.46 22.59
CA SER A 265 11.05 -8.19 24.02
C SER A 265 9.60 -7.86 24.36
N LEU A 266 8.80 -7.47 23.37
CA LEU A 266 7.43 -6.99 23.53
C LEU A 266 6.39 -8.08 23.92
N PRO A 267 6.47 -9.33 23.42
CA PRO A 267 5.53 -10.37 23.80
C PRO A 267 5.44 -10.55 25.33
N ASN A 268 4.26 -10.29 25.87
CA ASN A 268 3.99 -10.33 27.30
C ASN A 268 2.48 -10.53 27.53
N ALA A 269 2.13 -11.47 28.41
CA ALA A 269 0.75 -11.81 28.71
C ALA A 269 -0.04 -10.65 29.35
N ALA A 270 0.59 -9.82 30.18
CA ALA A 270 -0.10 -8.73 30.89
C ALA A 270 -0.71 -7.66 29.95
N PRO A 271 0.01 -7.09 28.97
CA PRO A 271 -0.58 -6.21 27.96
C PRO A 271 -1.34 -6.96 26.85
N GLY A 272 -1.39 -8.30 26.87
CA GLY A 272 -1.99 -9.11 25.82
C GLY A 272 -1.22 -9.02 24.49
N ILE A 273 0.10 -8.95 24.55
CA ILE A 273 0.98 -8.89 23.37
C ILE A 273 1.54 -10.30 23.13
N ARG A 274 1.46 -10.77 21.88
CA ARG A 274 1.93 -12.10 21.47
C ARG A 274 3.00 -11.96 20.39
N ALA A 275 3.88 -12.96 20.30
CA ALA A 275 4.82 -13.03 19.20
C ALA A 275 4.06 -13.24 17.88
N GLY A 276 4.35 -12.41 16.88
CA GLY A 276 3.89 -12.59 15.50
C GLY A 276 4.90 -13.35 14.65
N VAL A 277 4.72 -13.28 13.33
CA VAL A 277 5.65 -13.91 12.38
C VAL A 277 7.00 -13.18 12.39
N ASN A 278 8.10 -13.93 12.40
CA ASN A 278 9.44 -13.39 12.23
C ASN A 278 9.82 -13.44 10.73
N THR A 279 9.55 -12.36 10.01
CA THR A 279 9.76 -12.27 8.55
C THR A 279 11.24 -12.09 8.19
N ASP A 280 12.06 -11.57 9.11
CA ASP A 280 13.50 -11.43 8.91
C ASP A 280 14.21 -12.80 8.87
N GLU A 281 13.72 -13.77 9.65
CA GLU A 281 14.25 -15.15 9.65
C GLU A 281 13.58 -16.05 8.62
N LEU A 282 12.27 -15.87 8.40
CA LEU A 282 11.49 -16.73 7.50
C LEU A 282 11.85 -16.52 6.02
N LEU A 283 12.25 -15.31 5.64
CA LEU A 283 12.39 -14.90 4.24
C LEU A 283 13.84 -14.74 3.81
N GLY A 284 14.17 -15.37 2.68
CA GLY A 284 15.43 -15.16 1.97
C GLY A 284 15.39 -13.93 1.06
N ASP A 285 16.46 -13.74 0.28
CA ASP A 285 16.55 -12.63 -0.68
C ASP A 285 15.58 -12.81 -1.85
N ASP A 286 15.47 -14.03 -2.40
CA ASP A 286 14.52 -14.37 -3.48
C ASP A 286 13.03 -14.22 -3.07
N ASP A 287 12.76 -14.11 -1.77
CA ASP A 287 11.42 -13.85 -1.25
C ASP A 287 11.05 -12.36 -1.27
N ARG A 288 11.91 -11.50 -1.82
CA ARG A 288 11.71 -10.05 -1.96
C ARG A 288 11.96 -9.61 -3.40
N HIS A 289 11.10 -8.77 -3.96
CA HIS A 289 11.18 -8.42 -5.40
C HIS A 289 12.01 -7.17 -5.69
N ASP A 290 12.28 -6.35 -4.67
CA ASP A 290 13.08 -5.12 -4.73
C ASP A 290 14.01 -4.98 -3.51
N ASP A 291 14.45 -6.12 -3.00
CA ASP A 291 15.26 -6.26 -1.78
C ASP A 291 14.61 -5.71 -0.51
N CYS A 292 13.31 -5.37 -0.55
CA CYS A 292 12.56 -4.84 0.58
C CYS A 292 11.17 -5.46 0.71
N HIS A 293 10.36 -5.41 -0.34
CA HIS A 293 8.97 -5.86 -0.34
C HIS A 293 8.84 -7.33 -0.75
N PHE A 294 7.89 -8.02 -0.13
CA PHE A 294 7.71 -9.46 -0.34
C PHE A 294 7.32 -9.79 -1.79
N ALA A 295 8.08 -10.69 -2.42
CA ALA A 295 7.71 -11.35 -3.67
C ALA A 295 6.61 -12.40 -3.40
N ALA A 296 6.07 -12.99 -4.47
CA ALA A 296 5.01 -14.00 -4.38
C ALA A 296 5.35 -15.14 -3.41
N THR A 297 6.57 -15.66 -3.45
CA THR A 297 7.03 -16.74 -2.57
C THR A 297 7.10 -16.30 -1.11
N GLY A 298 7.52 -15.07 -0.85
CA GLY A 298 7.56 -14.48 0.49
C GLY A 298 6.17 -14.25 1.06
N GLU A 299 5.27 -13.69 0.26
CA GLU A 299 3.86 -13.50 0.64
C GLU A 299 3.19 -14.81 1.04
N GLU A 300 3.37 -15.86 0.26
CA GLU A 300 2.81 -17.17 0.59
C GLU A 300 3.42 -17.79 1.87
N LYS A 301 4.74 -17.66 2.06
CA LYS A 301 5.41 -18.13 3.29
C LYS A 301 4.86 -17.41 4.51
N VAL A 302 4.73 -16.09 4.44
CA VAL A 302 4.21 -15.25 5.54
C VAL A 302 2.74 -15.53 5.80
N ALA A 303 1.90 -15.67 4.77
CA ALA A 303 0.49 -16.05 4.92
C ALA A 303 0.33 -17.40 5.63
N ARG A 304 1.13 -18.41 5.24
CA ARG A 304 1.13 -19.73 5.90
C ARG A 304 1.58 -19.65 7.35
N ALA A 305 2.67 -18.93 7.63
CA ALA A 305 3.16 -18.76 9.00
C ALA A 305 2.14 -18.07 9.91
N TRP A 306 1.46 -17.02 9.42
CA TRP A 306 0.35 -16.40 10.15
C TRP A 306 -0.82 -17.35 10.35
N ALA A 307 -1.20 -18.10 9.32
CA ALA A 307 -2.29 -19.06 9.43
C ALA A 307 -1.96 -20.17 10.44
N ASP A 308 -0.70 -20.63 10.51
CA ASP A 308 -0.25 -21.65 11.47
C ASP A 308 -0.36 -21.11 12.89
N LEU A 309 0.14 -19.89 13.09
CA LEU A 309 0.11 -19.20 14.37
C LEU A 309 -1.32 -18.96 14.87
N LEU A 310 -2.20 -18.47 14.00
CA LEU A 310 -3.57 -18.08 14.38
C LEU A 310 -4.54 -19.26 14.47
N ALA A 311 -4.30 -20.35 13.75
CA ALA A 311 -5.11 -21.57 13.87
C ALA A 311 -4.82 -22.31 15.19
N GLY A 312 -3.61 -22.17 15.74
CA GLY A 312 -3.22 -22.75 17.03
C GLY A 312 -3.59 -21.91 18.25
N ASP A 313 -4.10 -20.68 18.07
CA ASP A 313 -4.46 -19.77 19.16
C ASP A 313 -5.99 -19.72 19.33
N PRO A 314 -6.54 -20.40 20.35
CA PRO A 314 -7.98 -20.54 20.56
C PRO A 314 -8.69 -19.21 20.87
#